data_AF-A0A812HNT4-F1
#
_entry.id   AF-A0A812HNT4-F1
#
_cell.length_a   1.000
_cell.length_b   1.000
_cell.length_c   1.000
_cell.angle_alpha   90.00
_cell.angle_beta   90.00
_cell.angle_gamma   90.00
#
_symmetry.space_group_name_H-M   'P 1'
#
loop_
_entity.id
_entity.type
_entity.pdbx_description
1 polymer ?
#
loop_
_entity_poly.entity_id
_entity_poly.type
_entity_poly.pdbx_seq_one_letter_code
_entity_poly.pdbx_strand_id
1 'polypeptide(L)'
;MAGMRGDAGLVWARACELALQQKIEEATAMCTEMEEKSQRLGVRVTQAAAAVSRAVVGLCRSPAGQAFLETLRSLGATWGEASLLLTDASSNNLPDPGDSPWGAAVKAAKASKFEVSRSCSFMSAAVQSRARIPSHLGSSVCQPERTEVEFPTYLIFAIMMSLRYRRTFIDVDEAPPVKLFRSSSVPAALRVEDGDAEMKKELASVYQRMAQWRPELPSSHPGSDQTWNSSVLAEVEVSGKVADEMPVLVISPGPGGDQQAIILEAEALNPGSYGHPEVCRKPCVFFQVGQCESGDRCGYCHFHHKRPIMPDRRQRSTLRKLNQAELLHTFLPILWSEAGRTGIASEATHVVHILADALDTFGMPRAAKLAGSDAEYLKSLLSRMSFGSLMAMLLHNLKPSAFVDTARTEFEAMRRIVQLNA
;
A
#
# COMPACT_ATOMS: atom_id res chain seq x y z
N MET A 1 41.29 -37.60 33.20
CA MET A 1 40.65 -37.15 31.94
C MET A 1 39.86 -35.86 32.18
N ALA A 2 40.54 -34.76 32.44
CA ALA A 2 39.95 -33.43 32.54
C ALA A 2 40.93 -32.45 31.92
N GLY A 3 40.63 -31.97 30.70
CA GLY A 3 41.50 -31.01 30.01
C GLY A 3 41.45 -31.09 28.50
N MET A 4 40.27 -30.92 27.88
CA MET A 4 40.13 -30.63 26.44
C MET A 4 38.77 -29.93 26.11
N ARG A 5 38.32 -28.98 26.93
CA ARG A 5 37.09 -28.18 26.67
C ARG A 5 37.32 -26.66 26.72
N GLY A 6 38.53 -26.19 26.43
CA GLY A 6 38.88 -24.76 26.49
C GLY A 6 38.84 -24.00 25.16
N ASP A 7 39.11 -24.66 24.03
CA ASP A 7 39.49 -23.92 22.82
C ASP A 7 38.34 -23.64 21.83
N ALA A 8 37.25 -24.39 21.89
CA ALA A 8 36.14 -24.21 20.93
C ALA A 8 35.41 -22.86 21.10
N GLY A 9 35.31 -22.35 22.33
CA GLY A 9 34.65 -21.06 22.61
C GLY A 9 35.45 -19.85 22.11
N LEU A 10 36.78 -19.89 22.21
CA LEU A 10 37.66 -18.83 21.72
C LEU A 10 37.65 -18.73 20.19
N VAL A 11 37.58 -19.87 19.50
CA VAL A 11 37.50 -19.90 18.03
C VAL A 11 36.19 -19.28 17.53
N TRP A 12 35.06 -19.58 18.18
CA TRP A 12 33.77 -19.03 17.80
C TRP A 12 33.64 -17.53 18.09
N ALA A 13 34.14 -17.09 19.26
CA ALA A 13 34.16 -15.66 19.62
C ALA A 13 35.00 -14.83 18.62
N ARG A 14 36.16 -15.35 18.22
CA ARG A 14 37.04 -14.70 17.24
C ARG A 14 36.44 -14.68 15.83
N ALA A 15 35.69 -15.73 15.45
CA ALA A 15 34.96 -15.76 14.19
C ALA A 15 33.83 -14.70 14.17
N CYS A 16 33.10 -14.53 15.27
CA CYS A 16 32.07 -13.50 15.39
C CYS A 16 32.66 -12.08 15.37
N GLU A 17 33.81 -11.88 16.03
CA GLU A 17 34.54 -10.61 16.02
C GLU A 17 34.98 -10.22 14.60
N LEU A 18 35.58 -11.16 13.86
CA LEU A 18 35.98 -10.95 12.46
C LEU A 18 34.78 -10.66 11.56
N ALA A 19 33.66 -11.36 11.75
CA ALA A 19 32.43 -11.12 10.98
C ALA A 19 31.83 -9.73 11.26
N LEU A 20 31.85 -9.28 12.52
CA LEU A 20 31.41 -7.95 12.90
C LEU A 20 32.34 -6.87 12.32
N GLN A 21 33.64 -7.10 12.39
CA GLN A 21 34.65 -6.20 11.82
C GLN A 21 34.46 -6.03 10.30
N GLN A 22 34.24 -7.14 9.59
CA GLN A 22 33.93 -7.13 8.17
C GLN A 22 32.67 -6.32 7.86
N LYS A 23 31.60 -6.46 8.65
CA LYS A 23 30.36 -5.69 8.46
C LYS A 23 30.55 -4.19 8.70
N ILE A 24 31.40 -3.82 9.67
CA ILE A 24 31.77 -2.42 9.91
C ILE A 24 32.57 -1.86 8.73
N GLU A 25 33.50 -2.63 8.18
CA GLU A 25 34.30 -2.23 7.00
C GLU A 25 33.42 -2.08 5.74
N GLU A 26 32.51 -3.03 5.49
CA GLU A 26 31.52 -2.95 4.40
C GLU A 26 30.63 -1.70 4.53
N ALA A 27 30.10 -1.43 5.73
CA ALA A 27 29.27 -0.24 5.98
C ALA A 27 30.07 1.06 5.81
N THR A 28 31.35 1.06 6.21
CA THR A 28 32.24 2.22 6.04
C THR A 28 32.54 2.47 4.57
N ALA A 29 32.82 1.42 3.79
CA ALA A 29 33.05 1.49 2.35
C ALA A 29 31.82 1.99 1.57
N MET A 30 30.61 1.54 1.95
CA MET A 30 29.37 2.07 1.38
C MET A 30 29.19 3.56 1.67
N CYS A 31 29.53 4.01 2.89
CA CYS A 31 29.43 5.42 3.26
C CYS A 31 30.41 6.30 2.47
N THR A 32 31.65 5.84 2.26
CA THR A 32 32.64 6.58 1.48
C THR A 32 32.27 6.63 -0.01
N GLU A 33 31.75 5.55 -0.58
CA GLU A 33 31.26 5.52 -1.96
C GLU A 33 30.06 6.45 -2.15
N MET A 34 29.14 6.49 -1.19
CA MET A 34 28.02 7.44 -1.19
C MET A 34 28.50 8.89 -1.11
N GLU A 35 29.50 9.18 -0.29
CA GLU A 35 30.09 10.52 -0.16
C GLU A 35 30.78 10.95 -1.47
N GLU A 36 31.54 10.06 -2.12
CA GLU A 36 32.19 10.35 -3.39
C GLU A 36 31.16 10.57 -4.52
N LYS A 37 30.11 9.74 -4.59
CA LYS A 37 28.99 9.93 -5.53
C LYS A 37 28.25 11.25 -5.27
N SER A 38 28.06 11.62 -4.00
CA SER A 38 27.47 12.91 -3.60
C SER A 38 28.32 14.09 -4.08
N GLN A 39 29.65 14.01 -3.90
CA GLN A 39 30.58 15.05 -4.35
C GLN A 39 30.58 15.19 -5.88
N ARG A 40 30.58 14.07 -6.63
CA ARG A 40 30.52 14.07 -8.10
C ARG A 40 29.23 14.66 -8.65
N LEU A 41 28.12 14.49 -7.94
CA LEU A 41 26.80 14.98 -8.36
C LEU A 41 26.51 16.42 -7.90
N GLY A 42 27.38 17.04 -7.10
CA GLY A 42 27.14 18.37 -6.54
C GLY A 42 25.93 18.45 -5.60
N VAL A 43 25.37 17.30 -5.21
CA VAL A 43 24.21 17.20 -4.31
C VAL A 43 24.75 17.13 -2.89
N ARG A 44 24.31 18.04 -2.01
CA ARG A 44 24.62 17.93 -0.58
C ARG A 44 23.83 16.76 0.01
N VAL A 45 24.44 15.59 0.19
CA VAL A 45 23.93 14.64 1.19
C VAL A 45 23.83 15.41 2.49
N THR A 46 22.64 15.44 3.09
CA THR A 46 22.37 16.26 4.27
C THR A 46 23.39 15.93 5.34
N GLN A 47 24.12 16.95 5.84
CA GLN A 47 25.13 16.84 6.89
C GLN A 47 24.66 15.99 8.10
N ALA A 48 23.35 15.88 8.30
CA ALA A 48 22.70 15.03 9.28
C ALA A 48 23.02 13.53 9.13
N ALA A 49 22.98 12.95 7.92
CA ALA A 49 23.25 11.52 7.73
C ALA A 49 24.72 11.18 8.05
N ALA A 50 25.65 12.00 7.56
CA ALA A 50 27.06 11.88 7.89
C ALA A 50 27.35 12.14 9.38
N ALA A 51 26.60 13.03 10.03
CA ALA A 51 26.72 13.28 11.47
C ALA A 51 26.22 12.09 12.31
N VAL A 52 25.10 11.47 11.93
CA VAL A 52 24.56 10.28 12.61
C VAL A 52 25.53 9.11 12.48
N SER A 53 26.06 8.84 11.28
CA SER A 53 27.06 7.77 11.10
C SER A 53 28.32 8.01 11.92
N ARG A 54 28.84 9.25 11.96
CA ARG A 54 30.00 9.60 12.80
C ARG A 54 29.72 9.48 14.30
N ALA A 55 28.51 9.84 14.74
CA ALA A 55 28.12 9.72 16.15
C ALA A 55 28.01 8.26 16.60
N VAL A 56 27.46 7.37 15.76
CA VAL A 56 27.37 5.93 16.04
C VAL A 56 28.76 5.30 16.09
N VAL A 57 29.64 5.61 15.12
CA VAL A 57 31.03 5.13 15.12
C VAL A 57 31.80 5.66 16.33
N GLY A 58 31.59 6.92 16.71
CA GLY A 58 32.19 7.52 17.90
C GLY A 58 31.73 6.85 19.19
N LEU A 59 30.44 6.54 19.31
CA LEU A 59 29.87 5.85 20.47
C LEU A 59 30.47 4.44 20.61
N CYS A 60 30.54 3.68 19.52
CA CYS A 60 31.14 2.33 19.51
C CYS A 60 32.64 2.32 19.84
N ARG A 61 33.37 3.43 19.58
CA ARG A 61 34.79 3.57 19.90
C ARG A 61 35.05 4.17 21.28
N SER A 62 34.04 4.71 21.94
CA SER A 62 34.18 5.27 23.29
C SER A 62 34.33 4.16 24.33
N PRO A 63 35.01 4.42 25.47
CA PRO A 63 35.12 3.45 26.57
C PRO A 63 33.77 2.97 27.08
N ALA A 64 32.75 3.85 27.07
CA ALA A 64 31.39 3.51 27.47
C ALA A 64 30.69 2.57 26.46
N GLY A 65 30.89 2.79 25.15
CA GLY A 65 30.38 1.89 24.12
C GLY A 65 31.07 0.53 24.13
N GLN A 66 32.39 0.51 24.38
CA GLN A 66 33.13 -0.74 24.56
C GLN A 66 32.65 -1.52 25.78
N ALA A 67 32.44 -0.86 26.93
CA ALA A 67 31.90 -1.48 28.13
C ALA A 67 30.46 -2.02 27.92
N PHE A 68 29.63 -1.30 27.17
CA PHE A 68 28.29 -1.77 26.79
C PHE A 68 28.34 -3.01 25.90
N LEU A 69 29.22 -3.03 24.90
CA LEU A 69 29.44 -4.18 24.02
C LEU A 69 30.02 -5.39 24.78
N GLU A 70 30.92 -5.17 25.74
CA GLU A 70 31.42 -6.23 26.62
C GLU A 70 30.34 -6.78 27.56
N THR A 71 29.43 -5.93 28.04
CA THR A 71 28.28 -6.36 28.84
C THR A 71 27.36 -7.25 28.00
N LEU A 72 27.02 -6.84 26.78
CA LEU A 72 26.23 -7.65 25.85
C LEU A 72 26.91 -8.99 25.52
N ARG A 73 28.24 -8.96 25.35
CA ARG A 73 29.06 -10.16 25.14
C ARG A 73 29.02 -11.11 26.34
N SER A 74 29.07 -10.59 27.57
CA SER A 74 29.00 -11.38 28.81
C SER A 74 27.63 -12.02 29.04
N LEU A 75 26.57 -11.39 28.49
CA LEU A 75 25.19 -11.87 28.56
C LEU A 75 24.84 -12.85 27.44
N GLY A 76 25.74 -13.09 26.47
CA GLY A 76 25.47 -13.92 25.31
C GLY A 76 24.42 -13.33 24.37
N ALA A 77 24.11 -12.04 24.48
CA ALA A 77 23.07 -11.38 23.72
C ALA A 77 23.52 -11.17 22.26
N THR A 78 22.64 -11.49 21.32
CA THR A 78 22.89 -11.25 19.90
C THR A 78 22.63 -9.78 19.56
N TRP A 79 23.24 -9.30 18.47
CA TRP A 79 23.07 -7.92 18.01
C TRP A 79 21.60 -7.58 17.69
N GLY A 80 20.80 -8.59 17.29
CA GLY A 80 19.35 -8.44 17.07
C GLY A 80 18.59 -8.12 18.35
N GLU A 81 18.95 -8.74 19.48
CA GLU A 81 18.35 -8.49 20.80
C GLU A 81 18.79 -7.13 21.35
N ALA A 82 20.05 -6.74 21.13
CA ALA A 82 20.56 -5.42 21.52
C ALA A 82 19.90 -4.28 20.73
N SER A 83 19.63 -4.50 19.44
CA SER A 83 18.94 -3.53 18.57
C SER A 83 17.50 -3.29 19.04
N LEU A 84 16.75 -4.36 19.37
CA LEU A 84 15.40 -4.29 19.93
C LEU A 84 15.35 -3.49 21.24
N LEU A 85 16.31 -3.73 22.15
CA LEU A 85 16.41 -3.02 23.43
C LEU A 85 16.72 -1.51 23.29
N LEU A 86 17.54 -1.14 22.30
CA LEU A 86 17.84 0.27 22.01
C LEU A 86 16.63 1.01 21.41
N THR A 87 15.78 0.32 20.64
CA THR A 87 14.50 0.86 20.17
C THR A 87 13.46 1.00 21.28
N ASP A 88 13.36 0.03 22.20
CA ASP A 88 12.36 0.07 23.28
C ASP A 88 12.67 1.10 24.38
N ALA A 89 13.95 1.35 24.66
CA ALA A 89 14.41 2.39 25.60
C ALA A 89 14.12 3.84 25.11
N SER A 90 13.66 4.01 23.87
CA SER A 90 13.17 5.29 23.35
C SER A 90 11.74 5.62 23.80
N SER A 91 10.98 4.63 24.31
CA SER A 91 9.64 4.85 24.85
C SER A 91 9.72 5.22 26.35
N ASN A 92 9.09 6.32 26.75
CA ASN A 92 9.21 6.87 28.12
C ASN A 92 8.45 6.07 29.20
N ASN A 93 7.98 4.85 28.92
CA ASN A 93 7.06 4.11 29.79
C ASN A 93 7.61 2.71 30.15
N LEU A 94 8.65 2.65 30.97
CA LEU A 94 9.09 1.41 31.62
C LEU A 94 9.03 1.56 33.15
N PRO A 95 8.48 0.57 33.88
CA PRO A 95 8.48 0.58 35.35
C PRO A 95 9.91 0.48 35.90
N ASP A 96 10.14 1.06 37.08
CA ASP A 96 11.44 1.15 37.72
C ASP A 96 12.00 -0.27 37.97
N PRO A 97 13.12 -0.66 37.32
CA PRO A 97 13.71 -1.96 37.58
C PRO A 97 14.38 -1.87 38.95
N GLY A 98 13.88 -2.63 39.91
CA GLY A 98 14.56 -2.82 41.20
C GLY A 98 15.96 -3.43 41.05
N ASP A 99 16.51 -4.03 42.11
CA ASP A 99 17.88 -4.58 42.20
C ASP A 99 18.14 -5.84 41.35
N SER A 100 17.58 -5.90 40.14
CA SER A 100 17.92 -6.81 39.08
C SER A 100 19.28 -6.45 38.48
N PRO A 101 20.10 -7.43 38.03
CA PRO A 101 21.34 -7.18 37.31
C PRO A 101 21.16 -6.33 36.02
N TRP A 102 19.92 -6.20 35.53
CA TRP A 102 19.55 -5.34 34.39
C TRP A 102 19.38 -3.86 34.77
N GLY A 103 19.14 -3.52 36.04
CA GLY A 103 18.92 -2.16 36.50
C GLY A 103 20.15 -1.24 36.36
N ALA A 104 21.36 -1.81 36.50
CA ALA A 104 22.61 -1.07 36.33
C ALA A 104 22.88 -0.69 34.86
N ALA A 105 22.58 -1.59 33.92
CA ALA A 105 22.76 -1.34 32.49
C ALA A 105 21.77 -0.27 31.97
N VAL A 106 20.52 -0.31 32.43
CA VAL A 106 19.51 0.71 32.11
C VAL A 106 19.85 2.07 32.74
N LYS A 107 20.38 2.09 33.97
CA LYS A 107 20.88 3.33 34.60
C LYS A 107 22.09 3.92 33.84
N ALA A 108 23.03 3.08 33.39
CA ALA A 108 24.17 3.52 32.58
C ALA A 108 23.73 4.09 31.21
N ALA A 109 22.76 3.45 30.54
CA ALA A 109 22.21 3.94 29.27
C ALA A 109 21.40 5.24 29.43
N LYS A 110 20.70 5.44 30.55
CA LYS A 110 20.03 6.72 30.87
C LYS A 110 21.04 7.84 31.19
N ALA A 111 22.16 7.52 31.85
CA ALA A 111 23.20 8.50 32.17
C ALA A 111 23.92 9.03 30.91
N SER A 112 24.19 8.18 29.91
CA SER A 112 24.82 8.59 28.64
C SER A 112 23.90 9.46 27.76
N LYS A 113 22.58 9.28 27.85
CA LYS A 113 21.57 10.15 27.20
C LYS A 113 21.64 11.60 27.70
N PHE A 114 22.10 11.83 28.94
CA PHE A 114 22.24 13.17 29.53
C PHE A 114 23.48 13.92 29.04
N GLU A 115 24.55 13.22 28.68
CA GLU A 115 25.78 13.81 28.12
C GLU A 115 25.64 14.20 26.63
N VAL A 116 24.88 13.42 25.85
CA VAL A 116 24.57 13.73 24.45
C VAL A 116 23.66 14.97 24.33
N SER A 117 22.73 15.15 25.28
CA SER A 117 21.85 16.33 25.33
C SER A 117 22.59 17.63 25.74
N ARG A 118 23.61 17.52 26.61
CA ARG A 118 24.51 18.65 26.93
C ARG A 118 25.40 19.04 25.75
N SER A 119 25.87 18.09 24.96
CA SER A 119 26.70 18.35 23.78
C SER A 119 25.93 19.04 22.64
N CYS A 120 24.65 18.70 22.44
CA CYS A 120 23.78 19.39 21.47
C CYS A 120 23.43 20.83 21.88
N SER A 121 23.35 21.11 23.19
CA SER A 121 23.05 22.44 23.71
C SER A 121 24.24 23.42 23.56
N PHE A 122 25.47 22.91 23.56
CA PHE A 122 26.69 23.72 23.41
C PHE A 122 26.92 24.19 21.96
N MET A 123 26.44 23.43 20.96
CA MET A 123 26.56 23.82 19.55
C MET A 123 25.55 24.89 19.11
N SER A 124 24.44 25.08 19.85
CA SER A 124 23.43 26.09 19.52
C SER A 124 23.86 27.51 19.93
N ALA A 125 24.81 27.65 20.86
CA ALA A 125 25.28 28.94 21.36
C ALA A 125 26.42 29.59 20.53
N ALA A 126 27.08 28.84 19.64
CA ALA A 126 28.24 29.34 18.89
C ALA A 126 27.91 30.06 17.56
N VAL A 127 26.64 30.16 17.18
CA VAL A 127 26.22 30.73 15.87
C VAL A 127 25.64 32.16 15.98
N GLN A 128 25.55 32.75 17.17
CA GLN A 128 24.90 34.08 17.36
C GLN A 128 25.82 35.22 17.85
N SER A 129 27.13 35.20 17.56
CA SER A 129 27.96 36.38 17.83
C SER A 129 28.90 36.74 16.67
N ARG A 130 28.42 37.62 15.78
CA ARG A 130 29.27 38.62 15.13
C ARG A 130 28.43 39.79 14.61
N ALA A 131 28.41 40.85 15.42
CA ALA A 131 28.05 42.20 15.01
C ALA A 131 29.35 43.01 14.81
N ARG A 132 29.42 43.84 13.75
CA ARG A 132 29.58 45.31 13.84
C ARG A 132 29.79 45.97 12.48
N ILE A 133 29.09 47.10 12.35
CA ILE A 133 29.08 48.16 11.33
C ILE A 133 30.28 49.12 11.58
N PRO A 134 30.63 50.06 10.67
CA PRO A 134 30.10 51.46 10.73
C PRO A 134 29.77 52.07 9.33
N SER A 135 28.54 52.55 9.04
CA SER A 135 27.94 53.89 9.22
C SER A 135 28.53 55.02 8.35
N HIS A 136 27.71 55.62 7.45
CA HIS A 136 27.62 57.07 7.20
C HIS A 136 26.47 57.44 6.20
N LEU A 137 25.66 58.45 6.59
CA LEU A 137 24.88 59.45 5.80
C LEU A 137 23.75 58.92 4.88
N GLY A 138 22.53 59.47 4.80
CA GLY A 138 21.91 60.68 5.32
C GLY A 138 20.44 60.75 4.85
N SER A 139 19.72 61.74 5.39
CA SER A 139 18.31 62.13 5.23
C SER A 139 17.59 61.82 3.89
N SER A 140 16.30 61.43 3.96
CA SER A 140 15.19 62.33 3.61
C SER A 140 13.83 61.69 3.88
N VAL A 141 12.91 62.54 4.32
CA VAL A 141 11.48 62.31 4.54
C VAL A 141 10.76 62.31 3.19
N CYS A 142 9.94 61.29 2.92
CA CYS A 142 8.80 61.36 1.99
C CYS A 142 7.79 60.25 2.35
N GLN A 143 6.58 60.63 2.70
CA GLN A 143 5.42 59.73 2.76
C GLN A 143 4.98 59.36 1.33
N PRO A 144 4.45 58.15 1.09
CA PRO A 144 3.60 57.92 -0.06
C PRO A 144 2.12 57.86 0.33
N GLU A 145 1.36 58.61 -0.46
CA GLU A 145 -0.10 58.69 -0.51
C GLU A 145 -0.76 57.32 -0.71
N ARG A 146 -1.91 57.14 -0.07
CA ARG A 146 -2.86 56.07 -0.39
C ARG A 146 -3.57 56.42 -1.69
N THR A 147 -3.25 55.71 -2.77
CA THR A 147 -4.12 55.62 -3.95
C THR A 147 -5.12 54.50 -3.73
N GLU A 148 -6.40 54.88 -3.57
CA GLU A 148 -7.54 53.98 -3.65
C GLU A 148 -7.68 53.49 -5.11
N VAL A 149 -7.61 52.18 -5.30
CA VAL A 149 -7.91 51.54 -6.59
C VAL A 149 -9.34 51.04 -6.52
N GLU A 150 -10.25 51.74 -7.19
CA GLU A 150 -11.61 51.28 -7.42
C GLU A 150 -11.58 50.06 -8.36
N PHE A 151 -12.07 48.92 -7.87
CA PHE A 151 -12.30 47.73 -8.70
C PHE A 151 -13.69 47.83 -9.33
N PRO A 152 -13.86 47.62 -10.65
CA PRO A 152 -15.18 47.55 -11.25
C PRO A 152 -15.87 46.26 -10.83
N THR A 153 -17.05 46.41 -10.23
CA THR A 153 -18.02 45.35 -9.95
C THR A 153 -18.45 44.68 -11.25
N TYR A 154 -17.94 43.47 -11.50
CA TYR A 154 -18.47 42.60 -12.55
C TYR A 154 -19.85 42.10 -12.14
N LEU A 155 -20.88 42.59 -12.83
CA LEU A 155 -22.24 42.09 -12.77
C LEU A 155 -22.28 40.68 -13.39
N ILE A 156 -22.19 39.64 -12.55
CA ILE A 156 -22.38 38.26 -13.01
C ILE A 156 -23.88 38.07 -13.28
N PHE A 157 -24.27 38.02 -14.55
CA PHE A 157 -25.58 37.55 -14.96
C PHE A 157 -25.70 36.06 -14.59
N ALA A 158 -26.35 35.78 -13.45
CA ALA A 158 -26.74 34.42 -13.08
C ALA A 158 -27.88 33.97 -13.99
N ILE A 159 -27.57 33.14 -14.99
CA ILE A 159 -28.56 32.41 -15.77
C ILE A 159 -29.12 31.31 -14.85
N MET A 160 -30.25 31.58 -14.19
CA MET A 160 -30.97 30.58 -13.42
C MET A 160 -31.63 29.58 -14.38
N MET A 161 -31.01 28.42 -14.57
CA MET A 161 -31.66 27.29 -15.22
C MET A 161 -32.61 26.61 -14.23
N SER A 162 -33.90 26.56 -14.58
CA SER A 162 -34.90 25.77 -13.88
C SER A 162 -34.69 24.29 -14.19
N LEU A 163 -34.32 23.50 -13.18
CA LEU A 163 -34.23 22.04 -13.29
C LEU A 163 -35.45 21.40 -12.66
N ARG A 164 -36.19 20.60 -13.43
CA ARG A 164 -37.32 19.82 -12.92
C ARG A 164 -36.98 18.33 -12.92
N TYR A 165 -37.01 17.73 -11.75
CA TYR A 165 -36.84 16.29 -11.59
C TYR A 165 -38.19 15.58 -11.76
N ARG A 166 -38.27 14.64 -12.71
CA ARG A 166 -39.41 13.72 -12.83
C ARG A 166 -38.91 12.28 -12.93
N ARG A 167 -39.27 11.47 -11.93
CA ARG A 167 -39.17 9.99 -11.92
C ARG A 167 -37.94 9.46 -12.68
N THR A 168 -36.77 9.71 -12.10
CA THR A 168 -35.41 9.34 -12.54
C THR A 168 -34.76 10.12 -13.70
N PHE A 169 -35.43 11.09 -14.32
CA PHE A 169 -34.84 11.94 -15.35
C PHE A 169 -34.86 13.43 -14.96
N ILE A 170 -33.82 14.15 -15.41
CA ILE A 170 -33.68 15.59 -15.24
C ILE A 170 -34.13 16.22 -16.55
N ASP A 171 -35.32 16.81 -16.56
CA ASP A 171 -35.74 17.67 -17.67
C ASP A 171 -35.14 19.06 -17.42
N VAL A 172 -34.31 19.49 -18.36
CA VAL A 172 -33.82 20.86 -18.43
C VAL A 172 -34.80 21.61 -19.33
N ASP A 173 -35.55 22.56 -18.77
CA ASP A 173 -36.43 23.41 -19.57
C ASP A 173 -35.54 24.27 -20.49
N GLU A 174 -35.38 23.87 -21.75
CA GLU A 174 -34.67 24.65 -22.76
C GLU A 174 -35.49 25.90 -23.09
N ALA A 175 -35.06 27.06 -22.56
CA ALA A 175 -35.52 28.35 -23.04
C ALA A 175 -35.25 28.48 -24.57
N PRO A 176 -36.07 29.23 -25.32
CA PRO A 176 -35.93 29.36 -26.78
C PRO A 176 -34.50 29.76 -27.15
N PRO A 177 -33.99 29.30 -28.31
CA PRO A 177 -32.56 29.35 -28.65
C PRO A 177 -32.06 30.79 -28.63
N VAL A 178 -31.41 31.16 -27.53
CA VAL A 178 -30.65 32.39 -27.43
C VAL A 178 -29.46 32.23 -28.38
N LYS A 179 -29.36 33.10 -29.38
CA LYS A 179 -28.20 33.16 -30.29
C LYS A 179 -26.95 33.40 -29.43
N LEU A 180 -26.23 32.33 -29.10
CA LEU A 180 -24.96 32.39 -28.41
C LEU A 180 -23.94 33.06 -29.34
N PHE A 181 -23.70 34.35 -29.12
CA PHE A 181 -22.52 35.03 -29.65
C PHE A 181 -21.30 34.42 -28.98
N ARG A 182 -20.56 33.58 -29.72
CA ARG A 182 -19.25 33.09 -29.29
C ARG A 182 -18.27 34.27 -29.27
N SER A 183 -17.56 34.43 -28.17
CA SER A 183 -16.48 35.42 -28.02
C SER A 183 -15.41 35.22 -29.09
N SER A 184 -14.98 36.31 -29.71
CA SER A 184 -14.04 36.41 -30.83
C SER A 184 -12.58 36.12 -30.48
N SER A 185 -12.32 35.34 -29.43
CA SER A 185 -10.98 35.12 -28.86
C SER A 185 -10.31 33.82 -29.30
N VAL A 186 -10.83 33.13 -30.32
CA VAL A 186 -10.17 31.95 -30.92
C VAL A 186 -9.66 32.31 -32.32
N PRO A 187 -8.34 32.30 -32.57
CA PRO A 187 -7.79 32.65 -33.87
C PRO A 187 -8.27 31.69 -34.97
N ALA A 188 -8.70 32.26 -36.09
CA ALA A 188 -9.39 31.57 -37.19
C ALA A 188 -8.51 30.61 -38.03
N ALA A 189 -7.25 30.38 -37.65
CA ALA A 189 -6.27 29.68 -38.46
C ALA A 189 -5.97 28.27 -37.95
N LEU A 190 -6.99 27.41 -37.85
CA LEU A 190 -6.86 25.94 -38.00
C LEU A 190 -8.25 25.26 -38.00
N ARG A 191 -9.13 25.64 -38.94
CA ARG A 191 -10.30 24.80 -39.23
C ARG A 191 -9.90 23.77 -40.27
N VAL A 192 -9.44 22.61 -39.81
CA VAL A 192 -9.38 21.40 -40.64
C VAL A 192 -10.82 20.88 -40.72
N GLU A 193 -11.58 21.38 -41.70
CA GLU A 193 -12.98 20.97 -41.92
C GLU A 193 -13.11 19.53 -42.46
N ASP A 194 -11.99 18.84 -42.74
CA ASP A 194 -11.98 17.47 -43.24
C ASP A 194 -12.10 16.38 -42.16
N GLY A 195 -11.83 16.68 -40.88
CA GLY A 195 -11.85 15.68 -39.81
C GLY A 195 -13.24 15.08 -39.55
N ASP A 196 -14.29 15.88 -39.74
CA ASP A 196 -15.67 15.46 -39.49
C ASP A 196 -16.22 14.54 -40.60
N ALA A 197 -15.69 14.65 -41.82
CA ALA A 197 -16.08 13.77 -42.92
C ALA A 197 -15.46 12.37 -42.77
N GLU A 198 -14.20 12.30 -42.35
CA GLU A 198 -13.48 11.05 -42.05
C GLU A 198 -14.15 10.30 -40.90
N MET A 199 -14.44 10.99 -39.80
CA MET A 199 -15.09 10.41 -38.63
C MET A 199 -16.51 9.92 -38.93
N LYS A 200 -17.27 10.62 -39.78
CA LYS A 200 -18.59 10.15 -40.23
C LYS A 200 -18.50 8.91 -41.11
N LYS A 201 -17.48 8.81 -41.97
CA LYS A 201 -17.22 7.60 -42.77
C LYS A 201 -16.84 6.40 -41.90
N GLU A 202 -15.98 6.59 -40.89
CA GLU A 202 -15.64 5.54 -39.95
C GLU A 202 -16.85 5.06 -39.15
N LEU A 203 -17.68 5.99 -38.67
CA LEU A 203 -18.89 5.64 -37.92
C LEU A 203 -19.88 4.85 -38.79
N ALA A 204 -20.07 5.25 -40.05
CA ALA A 204 -20.91 4.52 -41.01
C ALA A 204 -20.38 3.11 -41.29
N SER A 205 -19.05 2.93 -41.40
CA SER A 205 -18.42 1.62 -41.56
C SER A 205 -18.70 0.69 -40.38
N VAL A 206 -18.68 1.22 -39.15
CA VAL A 206 -18.99 0.44 -37.94
C VAL A 206 -20.45 -0.04 -37.94
N TYR A 207 -21.41 0.82 -38.28
CA TYR A 207 -22.82 0.42 -38.38
C TYR A 207 -23.06 -0.64 -39.47
N GLN A 208 -22.39 -0.52 -40.62
CA GLN A 208 -22.49 -1.50 -41.69
C GLN A 208 -21.91 -2.86 -41.28
N ARG A 209 -20.80 -2.87 -40.52
CA ARG A 209 -20.25 -4.09 -39.94
C ARG A 209 -21.23 -4.70 -38.93
N MET A 210 -21.83 -3.92 -38.04
CA MET A 210 -22.83 -4.44 -37.11
C MET A 210 -24.05 -5.04 -37.81
N ALA A 211 -24.47 -4.48 -38.94
CA ALA A 211 -25.58 -5.03 -39.73
C ALA A 211 -25.22 -6.39 -40.35
N GLN A 212 -23.99 -6.57 -40.83
CA GLN A 212 -23.53 -7.84 -41.42
C GLN A 212 -23.38 -8.95 -40.37
N TRP A 213 -23.11 -8.59 -39.11
CA TRP A 213 -22.98 -9.54 -38.00
C TRP A 213 -24.30 -9.84 -37.30
N ARG A 214 -25.42 -9.28 -37.76
CA ARG A 214 -26.73 -9.69 -37.28
C ARG A 214 -27.05 -11.03 -37.95
N PRO A 215 -26.96 -12.19 -37.26
CA PRO A 215 -27.36 -13.46 -37.86
C PRO A 215 -28.82 -13.32 -38.31
N GLU A 216 -29.12 -13.77 -39.52
CA GLU A 216 -30.51 -13.95 -39.98
C GLU A 216 -31.16 -14.95 -39.03
N LEU A 217 -31.78 -14.44 -37.99
CA LEU A 217 -32.64 -15.23 -37.12
C LEU A 217 -33.76 -15.75 -38.03
N PRO A 218 -33.90 -17.07 -38.23
CA PRO A 218 -34.96 -17.61 -39.06
C PRO A 218 -36.30 -17.17 -38.49
N SER A 219 -36.97 -16.29 -39.23
CA SER A 219 -38.29 -15.74 -38.91
C SER A 219 -39.35 -16.79 -39.23
N SER A 220 -39.40 -17.88 -38.45
CA SER A 220 -40.50 -18.84 -38.54
C SER A 220 -40.51 -19.81 -37.36
N HIS A 221 -41.21 -19.45 -36.29
CA HIS A 221 -42.02 -20.42 -35.55
C HIS A 221 -43.35 -19.76 -35.15
N PRO A 222 -44.43 -20.00 -35.91
CA PRO A 222 -45.77 -19.76 -35.42
C PRO A 222 -46.16 -20.95 -34.52
N GLY A 223 -46.51 -20.65 -33.26
CA GLY A 223 -47.19 -21.59 -32.38
C GLY A 223 -46.28 -22.35 -31.42
N SER A 224 -46.09 -21.80 -30.23
CA SER A 224 -45.89 -22.59 -29.02
C SER A 224 -46.32 -21.75 -27.82
N ASP A 225 -47.62 -21.78 -27.55
CA ASP A 225 -48.14 -21.56 -26.20
C ASP A 225 -47.66 -22.74 -25.35
N GLN A 226 -46.57 -22.56 -24.62
CA GLN A 226 -46.22 -23.42 -23.50
C GLN A 226 -46.07 -22.58 -22.24
N THR A 227 -47.22 -22.47 -21.57
CA THR A 227 -47.36 -22.40 -20.12
C THR A 227 -46.26 -23.19 -19.40
N TRP A 228 -45.43 -22.49 -18.64
CA TRP A 228 -44.51 -23.10 -17.67
C TRP A 228 -45.30 -23.69 -16.51
N ASN A 229 -45.79 -24.91 -16.67
CA ASN A 229 -46.27 -25.72 -15.56
C ASN A 229 -45.07 -26.42 -14.92
N SER A 230 -44.67 -25.89 -13.77
CA SER A 230 -43.67 -26.48 -12.88
C SER A 230 -44.33 -27.64 -12.13
N SER A 231 -44.21 -28.86 -12.63
CA SER A 231 -44.51 -30.09 -11.89
C SER A 231 -43.72 -31.27 -12.45
N VAL A 232 -42.55 -31.52 -11.86
CA VAL A 232 -41.91 -32.85 -11.83
C VAL A 232 -41.26 -33.02 -10.47
N LEU A 233 -42.04 -33.49 -9.50
CA LEU A 233 -41.53 -34.36 -8.44
C LEU A 233 -41.68 -35.78 -9.00
N ALA A 234 -40.56 -36.38 -9.38
CA ALA A 234 -40.49 -37.81 -9.64
C ALA A 234 -39.86 -38.46 -8.42
N GLU A 235 -40.69 -39.19 -7.70
CA GLU A 235 -40.32 -40.14 -6.65
C GLU A 235 -39.39 -41.20 -7.25
N VAL A 236 -38.22 -41.39 -6.63
CA VAL A 236 -37.35 -42.53 -6.91
C VAL A 236 -37.48 -43.47 -5.71
N GLU A 237 -38.30 -44.51 -5.88
CA GLU A 237 -38.30 -45.67 -5.01
C GLU A 237 -37.00 -46.47 -5.22
N VAL A 238 -36.11 -46.45 -4.24
CA VAL A 238 -34.99 -47.40 -4.14
C VAL A 238 -35.35 -48.45 -3.09
N SER A 239 -35.88 -49.57 -3.57
CA SER A 239 -36.01 -50.81 -2.81
C SER A 239 -34.67 -51.54 -2.79
N GLY A 240 -34.00 -51.55 -1.64
CA GLY A 240 -32.76 -52.30 -1.41
C GLY A 240 -32.67 -52.82 0.02
N LYS A 241 -33.18 -54.04 0.24
CA LYS A 241 -32.90 -54.85 1.44
C LYS A 241 -31.43 -55.29 1.41
N VAL A 242 -30.64 -54.89 2.41
CA VAL A 242 -29.56 -55.71 2.95
C VAL A 242 -29.51 -55.48 4.46
N ALA A 243 -29.75 -56.56 5.21
CA ALA A 243 -29.45 -56.65 6.62
C ALA A 243 -27.95 -56.86 6.78
N ASP A 244 -27.28 -56.07 7.62
CA ASP A 244 -26.32 -56.64 8.56
C ASP A 244 -26.07 -55.68 9.72
N GLU A 245 -25.92 -56.28 10.89
CA GLU A 245 -25.90 -55.66 12.19
C GLU A 245 -24.59 -54.89 12.43
N MET A 246 -24.67 -53.60 12.75
CA MET A 246 -23.61 -52.89 13.46
C MET A 246 -24.11 -52.51 14.86
N PRO A 247 -23.33 -52.80 15.91
CA PRO A 247 -23.76 -52.58 17.28
C PRO A 247 -23.81 -51.08 17.58
N VAL A 248 -25.04 -50.60 17.83
CA VAL A 248 -25.31 -49.29 18.42
C VAL A 248 -24.77 -49.30 19.85
N LEU A 249 -23.64 -48.63 20.06
CA LEU A 249 -23.23 -48.19 21.39
C LEU A 249 -24.23 -47.14 21.86
N VAL A 250 -25.22 -47.60 22.63
CA VAL A 250 -26.14 -46.78 23.41
C VAL A 250 -25.33 -46.12 24.52
N ILE A 251 -24.81 -44.94 24.25
CA ILE A 251 -24.29 -44.05 25.29
C ILE A 251 -25.50 -43.36 25.92
N SER A 252 -25.90 -43.85 27.09
CA SER A 252 -26.96 -43.26 27.89
C SER A 252 -26.65 -41.79 28.24
N PRO A 253 -27.60 -40.86 28.04
CA PRO A 253 -27.44 -39.48 28.46
C PRO A 253 -27.53 -39.40 29.99
N GLY A 254 -26.38 -39.17 30.63
CA GLY A 254 -26.31 -38.84 32.04
C GLY A 254 -26.85 -37.42 32.28
N PRO A 255 -27.78 -37.22 33.23
CA PRO A 255 -28.24 -35.90 33.62
C PRO A 255 -27.25 -35.32 34.64
N GLY A 256 -26.38 -34.40 34.21
CA GLY A 256 -25.53 -33.65 35.13
C GLY A 256 -24.15 -33.36 34.56
N GLY A 257 -24.03 -32.23 33.88
CA GLY A 257 -22.75 -31.72 33.39
C GLY A 257 -22.94 -30.68 32.32
N ASP A 258 -23.47 -29.52 32.71
CA ASP A 258 -23.60 -28.30 31.89
C ASP A 258 -22.22 -27.75 31.48
N GLN A 259 -21.52 -28.46 30.62
CA GLN A 259 -20.46 -27.94 29.78
C GLN A 259 -20.96 -28.07 28.35
N GLN A 260 -21.93 -27.21 28.01
CA GLN A 260 -22.14 -26.79 26.64
C GLN A 260 -20.81 -26.20 26.17
N ALA A 261 -19.98 -27.04 25.56
CA ALA A 261 -19.02 -26.60 24.58
C ALA A 261 -19.85 -25.89 23.51
N ILE A 262 -20.05 -24.59 23.69
CA ILE A 262 -20.34 -23.65 22.62
C ILE A 262 -19.10 -23.73 21.73
N ILE A 263 -19.07 -24.77 20.90
CA ILE A 263 -18.35 -24.75 19.65
C ILE A 263 -19.00 -23.56 18.96
N LEU A 264 -18.38 -22.38 19.09
CA LEU A 264 -18.51 -21.29 18.16
C LEU A 264 -18.11 -21.89 16.83
N GLU A 265 -19.09 -22.55 16.22
CA GLU A 265 -19.05 -23.07 14.87
C GLU A 265 -18.66 -21.86 14.07
N ALA A 266 -17.40 -21.83 13.63
CA ALA A 266 -16.84 -20.73 12.89
C ALA A 266 -17.77 -20.56 11.69
N GLU A 267 -18.69 -19.59 11.78
CA GLU A 267 -19.73 -19.35 10.78
C GLU A 267 -19.01 -19.37 9.45
N ALA A 268 -19.33 -20.37 8.62
CA ALA A 268 -18.50 -20.72 7.48
C ALA A 268 -18.37 -19.49 6.59
N LEU A 269 -17.25 -18.76 6.73
CA LEU A 269 -17.08 -17.50 6.05
C LEU A 269 -17.05 -17.81 4.55
N ASN A 270 -17.88 -17.09 3.80
CA ASN A 270 -17.89 -17.24 2.36
C ASN A 270 -16.47 -17.00 1.79
N PRO A 271 -16.06 -17.72 0.73
CA PRO A 271 -14.72 -17.59 0.17
C PRO A 271 -14.34 -16.17 -0.28
N GLY A 272 -15.33 -15.34 -0.60
CA GLY A 272 -15.13 -13.94 -0.93
C GLY A 272 -14.64 -13.07 0.23
N SER A 273 -14.98 -13.46 1.45
CA SER A 273 -14.66 -12.73 2.67
C SER A 273 -13.25 -13.01 3.22
N TYR A 274 -12.51 -13.98 2.68
CA TYR A 274 -11.20 -14.36 3.22
C TYR A 274 -10.18 -13.22 3.21
N GLY A 275 -9.65 -12.93 4.40
CA GLY A 275 -8.64 -11.88 4.61
C GLY A 275 -9.22 -10.47 4.60
N HIS A 276 -10.49 -10.30 5.00
CA HIS A 276 -11.07 -8.99 5.26
C HIS A 276 -10.37 -8.33 6.46
N PRO A 277 -10.11 -7.00 6.45
CA PRO A 277 -10.45 -6.03 5.41
C PRO A 277 -9.38 -5.85 4.33
N GLU A 278 -8.15 -6.29 4.57
CA GLU A 278 -6.98 -5.84 3.80
C GLU A 278 -6.81 -6.52 2.45
N VAL A 279 -7.12 -7.83 2.39
CA VAL A 279 -6.81 -8.67 1.23
C VAL A 279 -8.00 -9.38 0.63
N CYS A 280 -9.20 -9.28 1.20
CA CYS A 280 -10.40 -9.94 0.67
C CYS A 280 -10.80 -9.53 -0.75
N ARG A 281 -11.81 -10.21 -1.30
CA ARG A 281 -12.33 -9.95 -2.65
C ARG A 281 -13.20 -8.69 -2.66
N LYS A 282 -13.64 -8.29 -3.86
CA LYS A 282 -14.54 -7.14 -4.02
C LYS A 282 -15.82 -7.35 -3.20
N PRO A 283 -16.41 -6.27 -2.66
CA PRO A 283 -17.68 -6.37 -1.94
C PRO A 283 -18.80 -6.91 -2.84
N CYS A 284 -19.64 -7.76 -2.28
CA CYS A 284 -20.81 -8.30 -2.95
C CYS A 284 -21.91 -7.25 -3.03
N VAL A 285 -22.19 -6.76 -4.25
CA VAL A 285 -23.24 -5.74 -4.48
C VAL A 285 -24.63 -6.27 -4.13
N PHE A 286 -24.89 -7.57 -4.31
CA PHE A 286 -26.18 -8.18 -3.97
C PHE A 286 -26.34 -8.36 -2.47
N PHE A 287 -25.27 -8.68 -1.74
CA PHE A 287 -25.31 -8.79 -0.29
C PHE A 287 -25.57 -7.42 0.35
N GLN A 288 -24.96 -6.36 -0.19
CA GLN A 288 -25.20 -4.99 0.27
C GLN A 288 -26.67 -4.55 0.19
N VAL A 289 -27.45 -5.12 -0.74
CA VAL A 289 -28.90 -4.87 -0.88
C VAL A 289 -29.77 -5.99 -0.25
N GLY A 290 -29.17 -6.99 0.40
CA GLY A 290 -29.89 -8.10 1.03
C GLY A 290 -30.46 -9.15 0.06
N GLN A 291 -29.94 -9.22 -1.17
CA GLN A 291 -30.45 -10.10 -2.25
C GLN A 291 -29.41 -11.11 -2.75
N CYS A 292 -28.38 -11.42 -1.95
CA CYS A 292 -27.38 -12.41 -2.36
C CYS A 292 -27.89 -13.84 -2.14
N GLU A 293 -28.26 -14.52 -3.22
CA GLU A 293 -28.74 -15.92 -3.19
C GLU A 293 -27.61 -16.95 -3.07
N SER A 294 -26.36 -16.55 -3.33
CA SER A 294 -25.22 -17.49 -3.29
C SER A 294 -24.81 -17.90 -1.86
N GLY A 295 -25.30 -17.21 -0.83
CA GLY A 295 -25.00 -17.49 0.57
C GLY A 295 -23.50 -17.67 0.83
N ASP A 296 -23.14 -18.75 1.51
CA ASP A 296 -21.75 -19.08 1.88
C ASP A 296 -20.87 -19.49 0.69
N ARG A 297 -21.46 -19.72 -0.48
CA ARG A 297 -20.72 -20.01 -1.71
C ARG A 297 -20.38 -18.76 -2.51
N CYS A 298 -20.75 -17.58 -2.03
CA CYS A 298 -20.46 -16.33 -2.73
C CYS A 298 -18.95 -16.09 -2.84
N GLY A 299 -18.49 -15.79 -4.06
CA GLY A 299 -17.10 -15.45 -4.33
C GLY A 299 -16.74 -13.99 -4.05
N TYR A 300 -17.66 -13.20 -3.50
CA TYR A 300 -17.50 -11.77 -3.18
C TYR A 300 -17.65 -11.54 -1.68
N CYS A 301 -16.95 -10.54 -1.14
CA CYS A 301 -16.94 -10.28 0.29
C CYS A 301 -18.32 -9.79 0.78
N HIS A 302 -18.81 -10.38 1.86
CA HIS A 302 -20.07 -9.99 2.50
C HIS A 302 -19.88 -9.00 3.66
N PHE A 303 -18.65 -8.67 4.03
CA PHE A 303 -18.42 -7.69 5.09
C PHE A 303 -18.62 -6.25 4.63
N HIS A 304 -18.80 -5.35 5.59
CA HIS A 304 -18.93 -3.93 5.30
C HIS A 304 -17.59 -3.36 4.82
N HIS A 305 -17.59 -2.71 3.65
CA HIS A 305 -16.40 -2.14 3.05
C HIS A 305 -16.46 -0.62 3.02
N LYS A 306 -15.34 0.02 3.38
CA LYS A 306 -15.10 1.41 3.00
C LYS A 306 -15.06 1.49 1.47
N ARG A 307 -15.60 2.57 0.90
CA ARG A 307 -15.58 2.79 -0.55
C ARG A 307 -14.14 2.71 -1.05
N PRO A 308 -13.81 1.78 -1.97
CA PRO A 308 -12.44 1.62 -2.43
C PRO A 308 -11.98 2.90 -3.12
N ILE A 309 -10.72 3.29 -2.85
CA ILE A 309 -10.09 4.41 -3.53
C ILE A 309 -9.81 3.95 -4.96
N MET A 310 -10.53 4.53 -5.92
CA MET A 310 -10.40 4.21 -7.33
C MET A 310 -9.51 5.25 -8.02
N PRO A 311 -8.54 4.82 -8.85
CA PRO A 311 -7.75 5.75 -9.64
C PRO A 311 -8.66 6.51 -10.62
N ASP A 312 -8.43 7.82 -10.73
CA ASP A 312 -9.14 8.70 -11.65
C ASP A 312 -8.82 8.37 -13.13
N ARG A 313 -9.43 9.11 -14.07
CA ARG A 313 -9.20 8.89 -15.51
C ARG A 313 -7.74 9.16 -15.91
N ARG A 314 -7.10 10.19 -15.35
CA ARG A 314 -5.72 10.58 -15.65
C ARG A 314 -4.74 9.54 -15.09
N GLN A 315 -4.89 9.15 -13.83
CA GLN A 315 -4.09 8.14 -13.15
C GLN A 315 -4.15 6.79 -13.85
N ARG A 316 -5.35 6.34 -14.28
CA ARG A 316 -5.49 5.12 -15.08
C ARG A 316 -4.79 5.24 -16.44
N SER A 317 -4.84 6.41 -17.07
CA SER A 317 -4.08 6.64 -18.31
C SER A 317 -2.58 6.59 -18.07
N THR A 318 -2.09 7.12 -16.95
CA THR A 318 -0.67 7.06 -16.56
C THR A 318 -0.24 5.63 -16.31
N LEU A 319 -0.99 4.86 -15.51
CA LEU A 319 -0.71 3.45 -15.24
C LEU A 319 -0.62 2.60 -16.51
N ARG A 320 -1.51 2.81 -17.48
CA ARG A 320 -1.49 2.09 -18.77
C ARG A 320 -0.29 2.43 -19.67
N LYS A 321 0.36 3.58 -19.45
CA LYS A 321 1.55 4.00 -20.23
C LYS A 321 2.83 3.36 -19.71
N LEU A 322 2.83 2.85 -18.48
CA LEU A 322 3.97 2.20 -17.87
C LEU A 322 4.19 0.83 -18.47
N ASN A 323 5.46 0.49 -18.71
CA ASN A 323 5.84 -0.88 -19.02
C ASN A 323 5.79 -1.76 -17.75
N GLN A 324 5.97 -3.08 -17.92
CA GLN A 324 5.88 -4.03 -16.81
C GLN A 324 6.92 -3.79 -15.71
N ALA A 325 8.17 -3.48 -16.09
CA ALA A 325 9.24 -3.16 -15.14
C ALA A 325 8.93 -1.87 -14.37
N GLU A 326 8.44 -0.83 -15.05
CA GLU A 326 8.03 0.44 -14.43
C GLU A 326 6.86 0.25 -13.46
N LEU A 327 5.87 -0.59 -13.81
CA LEU A 327 4.76 -0.94 -12.91
C LEU A 327 5.26 -1.66 -11.66
N LEU A 328 6.04 -2.73 -11.83
CA LEU A 328 6.58 -3.51 -10.71
C LEU A 328 7.45 -2.64 -9.80
N HIS A 329 8.38 -1.87 -10.37
CA HIS A 329 9.24 -0.95 -9.64
C HIS A 329 8.44 0.12 -8.86
N THR A 330 7.30 0.58 -9.41
CA THR A 330 6.44 1.56 -8.73
C THR A 330 5.65 0.93 -7.58
N PHE A 331 5.12 -0.29 -7.77
CA PHE A 331 4.23 -0.92 -6.81
C PHE A 331 4.96 -1.66 -5.68
N LEU A 332 6.09 -2.31 -5.97
CA LEU A 332 6.78 -3.18 -5.00
C LEU A 332 7.15 -2.47 -3.68
N PRO A 333 7.75 -1.27 -3.67
CA PRO A 333 8.05 -0.57 -2.41
C PRO A 333 6.80 -0.25 -1.59
N ILE A 334 5.68 0.03 -2.29
CA ILE A 334 4.41 0.36 -1.65
C ILE A 334 3.76 -0.91 -1.08
N LEU A 335 3.81 -2.03 -1.82
CA LEU A 335 3.32 -3.32 -1.36
C LEU A 335 4.05 -3.79 -0.10
N TRP A 336 5.38 -3.66 -0.06
CA TRP A 336 6.17 -3.99 1.14
C TRP A 336 5.79 -3.10 2.33
N SER A 337 5.74 -1.79 2.11
CA SER A 337 5.36 -0.83 3.16
C SER A 337 3.94 -1.11 3.67
N GLU A 338 3.02 -1.46 2.79
CA GLU A 338 1.62 -1.73 3.12
C GLU A 338 1.49 -3.03 3.90
N ALA A 339 2.16 -4.09 3.47
CA ALA A 339 2.13 -5.38 4.16
C ALA A 339 2.70 -5.28 5.57
N GLY A 340 3.77 -4.50 5.77
CA GLY A 340 4.32 -4.21 7.10
C GLY A 340 3.36 -3.39 7.96
N ARG A 341 2.72 -2.37 7.37
CA ARG A 341 1.75 -1.50 8.06
C ARG A 341 0.51 -2.25 8.53
N THR A 342 0.04 -3.24 7.78
CA THR A 342 -1.14 -4.05 8.11
C THR A 342 -0.81 -5.33 8.87
N GLY A 343 0.47 -5.60 9.15
CA GLY A 343 0.89 -6.79 9.90
C GLY A 343 0.76 -8.11 9.12
N ILE A 344 0.72 -8.06 7.79
CA ILE A 344 0.61 -9.26 6.90
C ILE A 344 1.90 -9.53 6.13
N ALA A 345 3.02 -8.92 6.54
CA ALA A 345 4.29 -9.02 5.83
C ALA A 345 4.78 -10.48 5.70
N SER A 346 4.62 -11.30 6.74
CA SER A 346 4.98 -12.72 6.72
C SER A 346 4.23 -13.48 5.63
N GLU A 347 2.92 -13.30 5.56
CA GLU A 347 2.02 -13.98 4.62
C GLU A 347 2.23 -13.46 3.20
N ALA A 348 2.46 -12.16 3.04
CA ALA A 348 2.68 -11.51 1.74
C ALA A 348 4.08 -11.76 1.15
N THR A 349 5.03 -12.25 1.95
CA THR A 349 6.42 -12.43 1.54
C THR A 349 6.55 -13.21 0.23
N HIS A 350 5.87 -14.36 0.11
CA HIS A 350 5.99 -15.20 -1.09
C HIS A 350 5.49 -14.51 -2.37
N VAL A 351 4.30 -13.90 -2.33
CA VAL A 351 3.74 -13.23 -3.51
C VAL A 351 4.55 -12.00 -3.91
N VAL A 352 5.10 -11.26 -2.94
CA VAL A 352 5.92 -10.09 -3.21
C VAL A 352 7.29 -10.50 -3.78
N HIS A 353 7.87 -11.62 -3.33
CA HIS A 353 9.09 -12.18 -3.92
C HIS A 353 8.91 -12.59 -5.38
N ILE A 354 7.81 -13.26 -5.74
CA ILE A 354 7.52 -13.60 -7.15
C ILE A 354 7.51 -12.35 -8.04
N LEU A 355 6.93 -11.25 -7.54
CA LEU A 355 6.89 -9.99 -8.26
C LEU A 355 8.27 -9.30 -8.33
N ALA A 356 9.10 -9.46 -7.30
CA ALA A 356 10.48 -8.96 -7.28
C ALA A 356 11.38 -9.74 -8.26
N ASP A 357 11.31 -11.07 -8.27
CA ASP A 357 12.05 -11.92 -9.22
C ASP A 357 11.64 -11.62 -10.68
N ALA A 358 10.36 -11.32 -10.89
CA ALA A 358 9.86 -10.87 -12.19
C ALA A 358 10.48 -9.52 -12.59
N LEU A 359 10.63 -8.57 -11.65
CA LEU A 359 11.30 -7.30 -11.91
C LEU A 359 12.77 -7.51 -12.31
N ASP A 360 13.50 -8.39 -11.61
CA ASP A 360 14.88 -8.74 -11.94
C ASP A 360 15.00 -9.32 -13.35
N THR A 361 14.02 -10.13 -13.76
CA THR A 361 13.94 -10.70 -15.12
C THR A 361 13.70 -9.64 -16.19
N PHE A 362 12.89 -8.62 -15.92
CA PHE A 362 12.68 -7.51 -16.86
C PHE A 362 13.83 -6.51 -16.90
N GLY A 363 14.71 -6.56 -15.91
CA GLY A 363 15.80 -5.61 -15.71
C GLY A 363 15.32 -4.27 -15.15
N MET A 364 16.29 -3.47 -14.73
CA MET A 364 16.02 -2.16 -14.17
C MET A 364 15.28 -1.27 -15.19
N PRO A 365 14.17 -0.62 -14.80
CA PRO A 365 13.48 0.29 -15.70
C PRO A 365 14.46 1.39 -16.13
N ARG A 366 14.57 1.60 -17.45
CA ARG A 366 15.30 2.75 -18.00
C ARG A 366 14.68 4.02 -17.42
N ALA A 367 15.50 5.05 -17.17
CA ALA A 367 15.13 6.33 -16.55
C ALA A 367 13.65 6.68 -16.81
N ALA A 368 12.87 6.70 -15.73
CA ALA A 368 11.43 6.53 -15.76
C ALA A 368 10.73 7.52 -16.72
N LYS A 369 9.81 7.00 -17.55
CA LYS A 369 8.89 7.87 -18.33
C LYS A 369 7.98 8.71 -17.43
N LEU A 370 7.83 8.30 -16.17
CA LEU A 370 7.13 9.02 -15.13
C LEU A 370 8.02 10.16 -14.59
N ALA A 371 7.97 11.32 -15.25
CA ALA A 371 8.67 12.50 -14.79
C ALA A 371 7.85 13.28 -13.75
N GLY A 372 8.50 13.69 -12.66
CA GLY A 372 8.06 14.75 -11.76
C GLY A 372 6.73 14.50 -11.05
N SER A 373 5.82 15.48 -11.15
CA SER A 373 4.58 15.55 -10.36
C SER A 373 3.63 14.36 -10.55
N ASP A 374 3.63 13.73 -11.73
CA ASP A 374 2.76 12.58 -11.99
C ASP A 374 3.17 11.35 -11.18
N ALA A 375 4.48 11.18 -10.93
CA ALA A 375 5.01 10.09 -10.13
C ALA A 375 4.64 10.25 -8.65
N GLU A 376 4.78 11.46 -8.11
CA GLU A 376 4.39 11.76 -6.73
C GLU A 376 2.89 11.65 -6.53
N TYR A 377 2.09 12.15 -7.47
CA TYR A 377 0.63 12.06 -7.41
C TYR A 377 0.16 10.60 -7.45
N LEU A 378 0.75 9.78 -8.33
CA LEU A 378 0.44 8.35 -8.38
C LEU A 378 0.87 7.66 -7.08
N LYS A 379 2.08 7.92 -6.58
CA LYS A 379 2.57 7.35 -5.31
C LYS A 379 1.67 7.71 -4.13
N SER A 380 1.22 8.96 -4.04
CA SER A 380 0.28 9.43 -3.01
C SER A 380 -1.04 8.68 -3.07
N LEU A 381 -1.61 8.47 -4.27
CA LEU A 381 -2.81 7.64 -4.44
C LEU A 381 -2.58 6.21 -3.97
N LEU A 382 -1.53 5.56 -4.50
CA LEU A 382 -1.24 4.15 -4.23
C LEU A 382 -1.04 3.89 -2.74
N SER A 383 -0.35 4.79 -2.03
CA SER A 383 -0.13 4.67 -0.58
C SER A 383 -1.39 4.68 0.29
N ARG A 384 -2.54 5.08 -0.29
CA ARG A 384 -3.83 5.14 0.42
C ARG A 384 -4.69 3.89 0.16
N MET A 385 -4.27 3.03 -0.76
CA MET A 385 -5.01 1.82 -1.12
C MET A 385 -4.60 0.66 -0.22
N SER A 386 -5.54 -0.23 0.10
CA SER A 386 -5.22 -1.47 0.83
C SER A 386 -4.31 -2.39 0.01
N PHE A 387 -3.62 -3.29 0.68
CA PHE A 387 -2.75 -4.28 0.03
C PHE A 387 -3.49 -5.05 -1.09
N GLY A 388 -4.70 -5.53 -0.82
CA GLY A 388 -5.49 -6.27 -1.81
C GLY A 388 -5.91 -5.42 -3.01
N SER A 389 -6.17 -4.12 -2.80
CA SER A 389 -6.50 -3.20 -3.88
C SER A 389 -5.29 -2.89 -4.76
N LEU A 390 -4.10 -2.77 -4.16
CA LEU A 390 -2.83 -2.63 -4.87
C LEU A 390 -2.53 -3.86 -5.72
N MET A 391 -2.63 -5.06 -5.14
CA MET A 391 -2.41 -6.32 -5.85
C MET A 391 -3.39 -6.51 -7.01
N ALA A 392 -4.68 -6.30 -6.78
CA ALA A 392 -5.69 -6.43 -7.84
C ALA A 392 -5.44 -5.47 -9.00
N MET A 393 -5.03 -4.23 -8.71
CA MET A 393 -4.70 -3.25 -9.72
C MET A 393 -3.41 -3.59 -10.47
N LEU A 394 -2.36 -4.01 -9.77
CA LEU A 394 -1.09 -4.42 -10.39
C LEU A 394 -1.31 -5.59 -11.34
N LEU A 395 -1.90 -6.69 -10.84
CA LEU A 395 -2.11 -7.91 -11.62
C LEU A 395 -3.04 -7.70 -12.82
N HIS A 396 -3.95 -6.72 -12.78
CA HIS A 396 -4.78 -6.35 -13.92
C HIS A 396 -4.00 -5.57 -15.01
N ASN A 397 -2.97 -4.81 -14.65
CA ASN A 397 -2.19 -4.01 -15.60
C ASN A 397 -0.95 -4.74 -16.14
N LEU A 398 -0.53 -5.84 -15.51
CA LEU A 398 0.49 -6.73 -16.07
C LEU A 398 -0.09 -7.52 -17.25
N LYS A 399 0.76 -7.87 -18.23
CA LYS A 399 0.30 -8.73 -19.34
C LYS A 399 0.22 -10.17 -18.84
N PRO A 400 -0.72 -10.99 -19.34
CA PRO A 400 -0.79 -12.40 -18.99
C PRO A 400 0.55 -13.11 -19.22
N SER A 401 1.00 -13.85 -18.22
CA SER A 401 2.28 -14.56 -18.19
C SER A 401 2.25 -15.60 -17.07
N ALA A 402 3.16 -16.59 -17.13
CA ALA A 402 3.25 -17.61 -16.10
C ALA A 402 3.45 -17.03 -14.70
N PHE A 403 4.30 -16.02 -14.52
CA PHE A 403 4.54 -15.42 -13.21
C PHE A 403 3.32 -14.65 -12.67
N VAL A 404 2.50 -14.05 -13.53
CA VAL A 404 1.24 -13.38 -13.11
C VAL A 404 0.23 -14.40 -12.60
N ASP A 405 0.16 -15.57 -13.23
CA ASP A 405 -0.71 -16.66 -12.80
C ASP A 405 -0.23 -17.28 -11.48
N THR A 406 1.08 -17.47 -11.32
CA THR A 406 1.69 -17.88 -10.05
C THR A 406 1.42 -16.85 -8.95
N ALA A 407 1.66 -15.57 -9.21
CA ALA A 407 1.40 -14.50 -8.25
C ALA A 407 -0.08 -14.42 -7.84
N ARG A 408 -1.01 -14.65 -8.77
CA ARG A 408 -2.44 -14.72 -8.48
C ARG A 408 -2.78 -15.91 -7.60
N THR A 409 -2.20 -17.07 -7.88
CA THR A 409 -2.41 -18.30 -7.10
C THR A 409 -1.90 -18.15 -5.68
N GLU A 410 -0.68 -17.63 -5.51
CA GLU A 410 -0.11 -17.34 -4.19
C GLU A 410 -0.89 -16.26 -3.44
N PHE A 411 -1.38 -15.24 -4.14
CA PHE A 411 -2.23 -14.22 -3.52
C PHE A 411 -3.57 -14.81 -3.01
N GLU A 412 -4.17 -15.77 -3.72
CA GLU A 412 -5.35 -16.49 -3.24
C GLU A 412 -5.04 -17.45 -2.08
N ALA A 413 -3.86 -18.08 -2.07
CA ALA A 413 -3.41 -18.90 -0.93
C ALA A 413 -3.21 -18.01 0.31
N MET A 414 -2.53 -16.87 0.14
CA MET A 414 -2.30 -15.88 1.20
C MET A 414 -3.62 -15.39 1.82
N ARG A 415 -4.66 -15.13 1.02
CA ARG A 415 -5.99 -14.76 1.53
C ARG A 415 -6.57 -15.77 2.51
N ARG A 416 -6.38 -17.07 2.24
CA ARG A 416 -6.85 -18.15 3.12
C ARG A 416 -6.07 -18.19 4.43
N ILE A 417 -4.75 -17.95 4.36
CA ILE A 417 -3.88 -17.93 5.56
C ILE A 417 -4.24 -16.77 6.47
N VAL A 418 -4.38 -15.55 5.92
CA VAL A 418 -4.71 -14.35 6.71
C VAL A 418 -6.05 -14.52 7.45
N GLN A 419 -7.00 -15.25 6.88
CA GLN A 419 -8.28 -15.53 7.54
C GLN A 419 -8.15 -16.42 8.79
N LEU A 420 -7.16 -17.31 8.84
CA LEU A 420 -6.94 -18.19 9.98
C LEU A 420 -6.25 -17.48 11.14
N ASN A 421 -5.57 -16.36 10.86
CA ASN A 421 -4.82 -15.57 11.85
C ASN A 421 -5.63 -14.39 12.40
N ALA A 422 -6.81 -14.10 11.82
CA ALA A 422 -7.72 -13.03 12.23
C ALA A 422 -8.84 -13.59 13.11
#